data_AF-A0A341CY25-F1
#
_entry.id   AF-A0A341CY25-F1
#
_cell.length_a   1.000
_cell.length_b   1.000
_cell.length_c   1.000
_cell.angle_alpha   90.00
_cell.angle_beta   90.00
_cell.angle_gamma   90.00
#
_symmetry.space_group_name_H-M   'P 1'
#
loop_
_entity.id
_entity.type
_entity.pdbx_description
1 polymer ?
#
loop_
_entity_poly.entity_id
_entity_poly.type
_entity_poly.pdbx_seq_one_letter_code
_entity_poly.pdbx_strand_id
1 'polypeptide(L)'
;MSPAPTVSPSVAILLYLTRKYETPDHWYPQDLQARARVDEYLAWQHTALRTSCTRTMWQKMLFPVFLGQRVPPETLASTLAELDRCLQLLEDKFLKDQDFLSGPHISVADLVAITELMHPVSAGCDIFKNRPKLAAWRKRVEAAVGEDLFQEAHAVIMKAKDLPPADTAMKERLKPLAQLLLQ
;
A
#
# COMPACT_ATOMS: atom_id res chain seq x y z
N MET A 1 14.38 31.47 -7.15
CA MET A 1 13.76 30.12 -7.24
C MET A 1 12.27 30.28 -7.07
N SER A 2 11.48 29.90 -8.07
CA SER A 2 10.01 29.92 -7.94
C SER A 2 9.56 28.89 -6.90
N PRO A 3 8.51 29.17 -6.11
CA PRO A 3 7.99 28.21 -5.14
C PRO A 3 7.53 26.92 -5.85
N ALA A 4 7.83 25.76 -5.25
CA ALA A 4 7.37 24.48 -5.77
C ALA A 4 5.83 24.43 -5.69
N PRO A 5 5.14 23.91 -6.72
CA PRO A 5 3.69 23.80 -6.69
C PRO A 5 3.24 22.82 -5.61
N THR A 6 2.10 23.10 -4.96
CA THR A 6 1.43 22.13 -4.10
C THR A 6 0.86 21.02 -4.97
N VAL A 7 1.42 19.81 -4.85
CA VAL A 7 0.95 18.61 -5.57
C VAL A 7 0.23 17.69 -4.60
N SER A 8 -0.96 17.25 -4.96
CA SER A 8 -1.72 16.17 -4.31
C SER A 8 -2.48 15.48 -5.45
N PRO A 9 -2.42 14.14 -5.66
CA PRO A 9 -2.15 13.01 -4.73
C PRO A 9 -0.72 12.42 -4.75
N SER A 10 -0.43 11.41 -3.91
CA SER A 10 0.90 10.76 -3.73
C SER A 10 1.56 10.33 -5.03
N VAL A 11 0.81 9.74 -5.96
CA VAL A 11 1.31 9.38 -7.31
C VAL A 11 1.87 10.61 -8.03
N ALA A 12 1.13 11.72 -8.04
CA ALA A 12 1.58 12.95 -8.69
C ALA A 12 2.84 13.52 -8.01
N ILE A 13 2.94 13.41 -6.68
CA ILE A 13 4.15 13.81 -5.94
C ILE A 13 5.34 12.94 -6.36
N LEU A 14 5.20 11.62 -6.35
CA LEU A 14 6.27 10.69 -6.75
C LEU A 14 6.74 10.99 -8.18
N LEU A 15 5.81 11.16 -9.13
CA LEU A 15 6.15 11.48 -10.52
C LEU A 15 6.75 12.89 -10.68
N TYR A 16 6.37 13.86 -9.84
CA TYR A 16 7.01 15.17 -9.81
C TYR A 16 8.45 15.06 -9.29
N LEU A 17 8.68 14.30 -8.22
CA LEU A 17 10.00 14.10 -7.64
C LEU A 17 10.94 13.38 -8.61
N THR A 18 10.46 12.34 -9.31
CA THR A 18 11.28 11.62 -10.29
C THR A 18 11.76 12.54 -11.41
N ARG A 19 10.87 13.42 -11.91
CA ARG A 19 11.17 14.40 -12.97
C ARG A 19 12.03 15.56 -12.48
N LYS A 20 11.74 16.11 -11.31
CA LYS A 20 12.44 17.27 -10.75
C LYS A 20 13.89 16.97 -10.41
N TYR A 21 14.14 15.78 -9.87
CA TYR A 21 15.45 15.39 -9.37
C TYR A 21 16.18 14.42 -10.29
N GLU A 22 15.64 14.17 -11.50
CA GLU A 22 16.25 13.29 -12.50
C GLU A 22 16.69 11.94 -11.89
N THR A 23 15.79 11.34 -11.11
CA THR A 23 16.06 10.07 -10.42
C THR A 23 16.42 8.96 -11.43
N PRO A 24 17.15 7.91 -11.01
CA PRO A 24 17.47 6.78 -11.88
C PRO A 24 16.26 6.27 -12.69
N ASP A 25 16.48 5.96 -13.97
CA ASP A 25 15.40 5.70 -14.95
C ASP A 25 14.44 4.59 -14.52
N HIS A 26 14.93 3.58 -13.79
CA HIS A 26 14.10 2.45 -13.33
C HIS A 26 12.89 2.88 -12.47
N TRP A 27 12.96 4.00 -11.75
CA TRP A 27 11.85 4.48 -10.94
C TRP A 27 10.63 4.84 -11.78
N TYR A 28 10.85 5.50 -12.91
CA TYR A 28 9.81 5.88 -13.86
C TYR A 28 10.36 5.86 -15.30
N PRO A 29 10.42 4.66 -15.92
CA PRO A 29 11.21 4.41 -17.13
C PRO A 29 10.87 5.33 -18.30
N GLN A 30 11.86 5.63 -19.15
CA GLN A 30 11.62 6.32 -20.42
C GLN A 30 11.07 5.42 -21.53
N ASP A 31 11.38 4.12 -21.47
CA ASP A 31 10.80 3.15 -22.39
C ASP A 31 9.26 3.19 -22.31
N LEU A 32 8.62 3.29 -23.47
CA LEU A 32 7.18 3.53 -23.56
C LEU A 32 6.39 2.39 -22.92
N GLN A 33 6.82 1.14 -23.12
CA GLN A 33 6.09 -0.02 -22.62
C GLN A 33 6.29 -0.22 -21.13
N ALA A 34 7.51 -0.02 -20.62
CA ALA A 34 7.82 -0.07 -19.20
C ALA A 34 7.08 1.04 -18.44
N ARG A 35 7.05 2.26 -18.98
CA ARG A 35 6.27 3.36 -18.42
C ARG A 35 4.78 3.04 -18.38
N ALA A 36 4.23 2.50 -19.47
CA ALA A 36 2.83 2.10 -19.51
C ALA A 36 2.46 1.05 -18.44
N ARG A 37 3.36 0.11 -18.14
CA ARG A 37 3.17 -0.87 -17.04
C ARG A 37 3.14 -0.20 -15.67
N VAL A 38 4.02 0.77 -15.43
CA VAL A 38 4.00 1.57 -14.19
C VAL A 38 2.69 2.36 -14.08
N ASP A 39 2.31 3.08 -15.14
CA ASP A 39 1.09 3.89 -15.16
C ASP A 39 -0.16 3.02 -14.97
N GLU A 40 -0.22 1.83 -15.60
CA GLU A 40 -1.32 0.87 -15.44
C GLU A 40 -1.48 0.45 -13.97
N TYR A 41 -0.37 0.10 -13.31
CA TYR A 41 -0.39 -0.27 -11.89
C TYR A 41 -0.88 0.90 -11.01
N LEU A 42 -0.29 2.08 -11.20
CA LEU A 42 -0.60 3.26 -10.39
C LEU A 42 -2.06 3.70 -10.56
N ALA A 43 -2.65 3.52 -11.74
CA ALA A 43 -4.07 3.75 -11.97
C ALA A 43 -4.94 2.68 -11.29
N TRP A 44 -4.59 1.40 -11.44
CA TRP A 44 -5.35 0.27 -10.91
C TRP A 44 -5.41 0.25 -9.37
N GLN A 45 -4.28 0.50 -8.68
CA GLN A 45 -4.24 0.38 -7.22
C GLN A 45 -5.25 1.30 -6.51
N HIS A 46 -5.59 2.45 -7.11
CA HIS A 46 -6.38 3.47 -6.46
C HIS A 46 -7.79 3.01 -6.08
N THR A 47 -8.37 2.10 -6.85
CA THR A 47 -9.72 1.56 -6.65
C THR A 47 -9.73 0.10 -6.25
N ALA A 48 -8.57 -0.57 -6.26
CA ALA A 48 -8.42 -1.97 -5.88
C ALA A 48 -7.53 -2.11 -4.64
N LEU A 49 -6.23 -2.36 -4.81
CA LEU A 49 -5.32 -2.77 -3.74
C LEU A 49 -5.32 -1.81 -2.54
N ARG A 50 -5.23 -0.50 -2.80
CA ARG A 50 -5.21 0.54 -1.75
C ARG A 50 -6.45 0.49 -0.87
N THR A 51 -7.62 0.36 -1.50
CA THR A 51 -8.92 0.30 -0.81
C THR A 51 -8.99 -0.94 0.06
N SER A 52 -8.66 -2.11 -0.50
CA SER A 52 -8.69 -3.39 0.22
C SER A 52 -7.73 -3.41 1.39
N CYS A 53 -6.48 -3.00 1.20
CA CYS A 53 -5.46 -2.94 2.24
C CYS A 53 -5.85 -1.99 3.39
N THR A 54 -6.36 -0.80 3.04
CA THR A 54 -6.82 0.17 4.04
C THR A 54 -8.02 -0.36 4.82
N ARG A 55 -9.03 -0.91 4.15
CA ARG A 55 -10.19 -1.51 4.83
C ARG A 55 -9.79 -2.64 5.76
N THR A 56 -8.91 -3.55 5.32
CA THR A 56 -8.43 -4.65 6.17
C THR A 56 -7.75 -4.13 7.44
N MET A 57 -6.84 -3.16 7.32
CA MET A 57 -6.16 -2.60 8.48
C MET A 57 -7.14 -1.92 9.44
N TRP A 58 -8.08 -1.14 8.91
CA TRP A 58 -9.08 -0.48 9.75
C TRP A 58 -9.98 -1.49 10.46
N GLN A 59 -10.49 -2.47 9.75
CA GLN A 59 -11.43 -3.46 10.29
C GLN A 59 -10.81 -4.44 11.27
N LYS A 60 -9.57 -4.87 11.05
CA LYS A 60 -8.89 -5.79 11.97
C LYS A 60 -8.23 -5.10 13.15
N MET A 61 -7.81 -3.84 13.00
CA MET A 61 -6.97 -3.16 13.98
C MET A 61 -7.56 -1.81 14.45
N LEU A 62 -7.74 -0.80 13.59
CA LEU A 62 -8.13 0.52 14.09
C LEU A 62 -9.52 0.57 14.73
N PHE A 63 -10.53 -0.06 14.14
CA PHE A 63 -11.86 -0.12 14.74
C PHE A 63 -11.86 -0.79 16.11
N PRO A 64 -11.41 -2.05 16.26
CA PRO A 64 -11.48 -2.75 17.54
C PRO A 64 -10.50 -2.20 18.58
N VAL A 65 -9.27 -1.87 18.19
CA VAL A 65 -8.19 -1.50 19.14
C VAL A 65 -8.19 -0.02 19.44
N PHE A 66 -8.22 0.83 18.41
CA PHE A 66 -8.05 2.28 18.57
C PHE A 66 -9.39 2.99 18.84
N LEU A 67 -10.47 2.60 18.15
CA LEU A 67 -11.78 3.25 18.29
C LEU A 67 -12.71 2.54 19.29
N GLY A 68 -12.42 1.29 19.65
CA GLY A 68 -13.29 0.46 20.51
C GLY A 68 -14.63 0.10 19.84
N GLN A 69 -14.67 0.09 18.50
CA GLN A 69 -15.85 -0.21 17.69
C GLN A 69 -15.77 -1.64 17.17
N ARG A 70 -16.89 -2.37 17.25
CA ARG A 70 -16.99 -3.71 16.68
C ARG A 70 -17.21 -3.63 15.17
N VAL A 71 -16.49 -4.45 14.42
CA VAL A 71 -16.73 -4.67 13.00
C VAL A 71 -17.61 -5.92 12.83
N PRO A 72 -18.69 -5.86 12.04
CA PRO A 72 -19.49 -7.03 11.75
C PRO A 72 -18.65 -8.13 11.06
N PRO A 73 -18.74 -9.41 11.50
CA PRO A 73 -17.94 -10.49 10.94
C PRO A 73 -18.07 -10.65 9.41
N GLU A 74 -19.26 -10.44 8.87
CA GLU A 74 -19.57 -10.50 7.45
C GLU A 74 -18.87 -9.38 6.65
N THR A 75 -18.80 -8.17 7.20
CA THR A 75 -18.08 -7.04 6.59
C THR A 75 -16.59 -7.32 6.51
N LEU A 76 -16.02 -7.88 7.59
CA LEU A 76 -14.62 -8.28 7.63
C LEU A 76 -14.33 -9.43 6.65
N ALA A 77 -15.19 -10.46 6.62
CA ALA A 77 -15.03 -11.59 5.71
C ALA A 77 -15.07 -11.15 4.24
N SER A 78 -16.00 -10.27 3.87
CA SER A 78 -16.08 -9.70 2.52
C SER A 78 -14.83 -8.90 2.15
N THR A 79 -14.34 -8.08 3.08
CA THR A 79 -13.11 -7.27 2.89
C THR A 79 -11.88 -8.17 2.71
N LEU A 80 -11.76 -9.26 3.49
CA LEU A 80 -10.65 -10.21 3.35
C LEU A 80 -10.72 -10.99 2.03
N ALA A 81 -11.92 -11.34 1.56
CA ALA A 81 -12.08 -11.97 0.25
C ALA A 81 -11.71 -11.03 -0.90
N GLU A 82 -12.02 -9.73 -0.80
CA GLU A 82 -11.59 -8.73 -1.77
C GLU A 82 -10.07 -8.51 -1.75
N LEU A 83 -9.46 -8.47 -0.56
CA LEU A 83 -8.01 -8.43 -0.43
C LEU A 83 -7.36 -9.64 -1.11
N ASP A 84 -7.89 -10.85 -0.91
CA ASP A 84 -7.37 -12.06 -1.53
C ASP A 84 -7.44 -12.00 -3.07
N ARG A 85 -8.56 -11.50 -3.63
CA ARG A 85 -8.69 -11.23 -5.07
C ARG A 85 -7.67 -10.22 -5.58
N CYS A 86 -7.45 -9.13 -4.84
CA CYS A 86 -6.47 -8.12 -5.20
C CYS A 86 -5.04 -8.68 -5.19
N LEU A 87 -4.69 -9.51 -4.20
CA LEU A 87 -3.39 -10.18 -4.11
C LEU A 87 -3.19 -11.17 -5.26
N GLN A 88 -4.23 -11.93 -5.62
CA GLN A 88 -4.19 -12.82 -6.77
C GLN A 88 -3.94 -12.05 -8.07
N LEU A 89 -4.64 -10.94 -8.27
CA LEU A 89 -4.46 -10.10 -9.45
C LEU A 89 -3.09 -9.39 -9.46
N LEU A 90 -2.59 -8.97 -8.30
CA LEU A 90 -1.23 -8.44 -8.16
C LEU A 90 -0.19 -9.45 -8.65
N GLU A 91 -0.34 -10.71 -8.23
CA GLU A 91 0.55 -11.80 -8.61
C GLU A 91 0.40 -12.19 -10.10
N ASP A 92 -0.82 -12.41 -10.59
CA ASP A 92 -1.08 -12.95 -11.93
C ASP A 92 -0.96 -11.91 -13.05
N LYS A 93 -1.28 -10.64 -12.78
CA LYS A 93 -1.30 -9.58 -13.79
C LYS A 93 -0.04 -8.73 -13.77
N PHE A 94 0.42 -8.30 -12.60
CA PHE A 94 1.50 -7.32 -12.51
C PHE A 94 2.84 -8.02 -12.30
N LEU A 95 2.98 -8.87 -11.27
CA LEU A 95 4.24 -9.55 -10.99
C LEU A 95 4.57 -10.64 -12.02
N LYS A 96 3.62 -11.54 -12.32
CA LYS A 96 3.78 -12.69 -13.21
C LYS A 96 4.99 -13.55 -12.85
N ASP A 97 5.97 -13.63 -13.75
CA ASP A 97 7.25 -14.33 -13.59
C ASP A 97 8.43 -13.33 -13.61
N GLN A 98 8.15 -12.05 -13.38
CA GLN A 98 9.16 -10.99 -13.32
C GLN A 98 9.67 -10.79 -11.88
N ASP A 99 10.80 -10.08 -11.76
CA ASP A 99 11.37 -9.74 -10.47
C ASP A 99 10.56 -8.67 -9.74
N PHE A 100 10.03 -7.68 -10.48
CA PHE A 100 9.26 -6.53 -10.00
C PHE A 100 8.00 -6.30 -10.85
N LEU A 101 7.08 -5.45 -10.37
CA LEU A 101 5.74 -5.29 -10.95
C LEU A 101 5.73 -4.73 -12.39
N SER A 102 6.77 -4.00 -12.78
CA SER A 102 6.87 -3.37 -14.10
C SER A 102 8.05 -3.85 -14.95
N GLY A 103 8.85 -4.80 -14.46
CA GLY A 103 10.08 -5.20 -15.13
C GLY A 103 11.11 -5.91 -14.25
N PRO A 104 12.39 -5.92 -14.69
CA PRO A 104 13.50 -6.54 -13.95
C PRO A 104 14.07 -5.65 -12.82
N HIS A 105 13.61 -4.40 -12.71
CA HIS A 105 14.08 -3.45 -11.70
C HIS A 105 12.88 -2.86 -10.94
N ILE A 106 13.13 -2.48 -9.69
CA ILE A 106 12.15 -1.77 -8.85
C ILE A 106 11.70 -0.48 -9.54
N SER A 107 10.40 -0.17 -9.42
CA SER A 107 9.85 1.12 -9.85
C SER A 107 8.97 1.75 -8.78
N VAL A 108 8.39 2.92 -9.07
CA VAL A 108 7.38 3.53 -8.20
C VAL A 108 6.14 2.64 -8.03
N ALA A 109 5.87 1.71 -8.95
CA ALA A 109 4.78 0.75 -8.81
C ALA A 109 5.03 -0.18 -7.61
N ASP A 110 6.23 -0.73 -7.49
CA ASP A 110 6.61 -1.61 -6.38
C ASP A 110 6.58 -0.88 -5.04
N LEU A 111 7.06 0.37 -5.00
CA LEU A 111 7.07 1.20 -3.79
C LEU A 111 5.66 1.49 -3.28
N VAL A 112 4.73 1.83 -4.18
CA VAL A 112 3.32 2.03 -3.83
C VAL A 112 2.69 0.71 -3.38
N ALA A 113 2.93 -0.38 -4.10
CA ALA A 113 2.39 -1.70 -3.74
C ALA A 113 2.83 -2.15 -2.35
N ILE A 114 4.14 -2.09 -2.07
CA ILE A 114 4.65 -2.65 -0.82
C ILE A 114 4.16 -1.86 0.38
N THR A 115 4.11 -0.53 0.29
CA THR A 115 3.61 0.33 1.38
C THR A 115 2.13 0.08 1.66
N GLU A 116 1.31 -0.15 0.63
CA GLU A 116 -0.09 -0.56 0.78
C GLU A 116 -0.20 -1.94 1.44
N LEU A 117 0.59 -2.93 1.01
CA LEU A 117 0.58 -4.28 1.57
C LEU A 117 1.05 -4.33 3.04
N MET A 118 1.81 -3.34 3.50
CA MET A 118 2.18 -3.24 4.91
C MET A 118 1.01 -2.84 5.83
N HIS A 119 -0.11 -2.33 5.28
CA HIS A 119 -1.33 -2.07 6.05
C HIS A 119 -1.99 -3.36 6.60
N PRO A 120 -2.33 -4.38 5.79
CA PRO A 120 -2.85 -5.63 6.33
C PRO A 120 -1.82 -6.40 7.16
N VAL A 121 -0.52 -6.32 6.83
CA VAL A 121 0.55 -6.94 7.63
C VAL A 121 0.59 -6.37 9.04
N SER A 122 0.48 -5.05 9.20
CA SER A 122 0.44 -4.42 10.53
C SER A 122 -0.78 -4.83 11.35
N ALA A 123 -1.87 -5.20 10.68
CA ALA A 123 -3.08 -5.74 11.30
C ALA A 123 -3.03 -7.27 11.54
N GLY A 124 -1.86 -7.88 11.38
CA GLY A 124 -1.62 -9.29 11.66
C GLY A 124 -2.10 -10.24 10.56
N CYS A 125 -2.27 -9.77 9.32
CA CYS A 125 -2.56 -10.65 8.19
C CYS A 125 -1.26 -11.24 7.61
N ASP A 126 -1.20 -12.57 7.53
CA ASP A 126 -0.10 -13.31 6.91
C ASP A 126 -0.25 -13.38 5.37
N ILE A 127 -0.40 -12.24 4.71
CA ILE A 127 -0.73 -12.17 3.26
C ILE A 127 0.31 -12.82 2.33
N PHE A 128 1.55 -13.00 2.80
CA PHE A 128 2.65 -13.59 2.02
C PHE A 128 2.82 -15.10 2.24
N LYS A 129 2.21 -15.69 3.28
CA LYS A 129 2.51 -17.06 3.75
C LYS A 129 2.27 -18.13 2.69
N ASN A 130 1.21 -17.99 1.89
CA ASN A 130 0.84 -18.93 0.84
C ASN A 130 1.05 -18.36 -0.57
N ARG A 131 1.86 -17.30 -0.70
CA ARG A 131 2.09 -16.58 -1.95
C ARG A 131 3.61 -16.44 -2.19
N PRO A 132 4.30 -17.53 -2.56
CA PRO A 132 5.77 -17.55 -2.61
C PRO A 132 6.36 -16.53 -3.58
N LYS A 133 5.68 -16.22 -4.70
CA LYS A 133 6.11 -15.18 -5.63
C LYS A 133 6.07 -13.79 -4.99
N LEU A 134 4.96 -13.44 -4.34
CA LEU A 134 4.84 -12.18 -3.60
C LEU A 134 5.81 -12.11 -2.41
N ALA A 135 6.04 -13.22 -1.72
CA ALA A 135 7.01 -13.27 -0.63
C ALA A 135 8.45 -13.02 -1.13
N ALA A 136 8.82 -13.60 -2.27
CA ALA A 136 10.12 -13.36 -2.89
C ALA A 136 10.24 -11.92 -3.44
N TRP A 137 9.19 -11.41 -4.09
CA TRP A 137 9.10 -10.02 -4.54
C TRP A 137 9.27 -9.04 -3.39
N ARG A 138 8.57 -9.23 -2.26
CA ARG A 138 8.73 -8.40 -1.06
C ARG A 138 10.18 -8.33 -0.60
N LYS A 139 10.88 -9.47 -0.53
CA LYS A 139 12.30 -9.50 -0.13
C LYS A 139 13.18 -8.70 -1.10
N ARG A 140 12.93 -8.80 -2.41
CA ARG A 140 13.64 -8.00 -3.42
C ARG A 140 13.37 -6.51 -3.26
N VAL A 141 12.12 -6.12 -3.00
CA VAL A 141 11.74 -4.73 -2.77
C VAL A 141 12.38 -4.18 -1.49
N GLU A 142 12.33 -4.92 -0.38
CA GLU A 142 12.98 -4.55 0.88
C GLU A 142 14.49 -4.33 0.67
N ALA A 143 15.16 -5.26 -0.02
CA ALA A 143 16.59 -5.13 -0.33
C ALA A 143 16.90 -3.94 -1.25
N ALA A 144 16.06 -3.66 -2.25
CA ALA A 144 16.25 -2.55 -3.18
C ALA A 144 16.00 -1.17 -2.55
N VAL A 145 15.07 -1.09 -1.59
CA VAL A 145 14.82 0.13 -0.79
C VAL A 145 15.92 0.34 0.26
N GLY A 146 16.48 -0.76 0.78
CA GLY A 146 17.37 -0.79 1.93
C GLY A 146 16.59 -1.16 3.20
N GLU A 147 17.05 -2.20 3.89
CA GLU A 147 16.32 -2.80 5.02
C GLU A 147 16.08 -1.81 6.16
N ASP A 148 17.07 -0.99 6.51
CA ASP A 148 16.95 0.01 7.58
C ASP A 148 15.88 1.05 7.26
N LEU A 149 15.89 1.58 6.02
CA LEU A 149 14.91 2.56 5.56
C LEU A 149 13.50 1.95 5.49
N PHE A 150 13.41 0.69 5.03
CA PHE A 150 12.14 -0.03 5.00
C PHE A 150 11.58 -0.20 6.41
N GLN A 151 12.41 -0.57 7.39
CA GLN A 151 11.99 -0.69 8.78
C GLN A 151 11.60 0.66 9.38
N GLU A 152 12.40 1.70 9.15
CA GLU A 152 12.13 3.06 9.62
C GLU A 152 10.78 3.57 9.11
N ALA A 153 10.55 3.48 7.79
CA ALA A 153 9.33 3.95 7.15
C ALA A 153 8.07 3.24 7.68
N HIS A 154 8.18 1.96 8.05
CA HIS A 154 7.06 1.17 8.56
C HIS A 154 6.99 1.10 10.10
N ALA A 155 7.91 1.72 10.82
CA ALA A 155 8.00 1.59 12.28
C ALA A 155 6.70 2.03 13.00
N VAL A 156 6.06 3.09 12.52
CA VAL A 156 4.81 3.61 13.10
C VAL A 156 3.66 2.64 12.84
N ILE A 157 3.46 2.23 11.58
CA ILE A 157 2.32 1.39 11.22
C ILE A 157 2.42 0.01 11.88
N MET A 158 3.62 -0.56 12.01
CA MET A 158 3.82 -1.85 12.65
C MET A 158 3.55 -1.85 14.16
N LYS A 159 3.54 -0.67 14.79
CA LYS A 159 3.16 -0.46 16.20
C LYS A 159 1.74 0.06 16.38
N ALA A 160 0.94 0.15 15.30
CA ALA A 160 -0.38 0.75 15.37
C ALA A 160 -1.35 0.01 16.32
N LYS A 161 -1.17 -1.30 16.49
CA LYS A 161 -1.90 -2.10 17.49
C LYS A 161 -1.59 -1.74 18.94
N ASP A 162 -0.48 -1.05 19.20
CA ASP A 162 -0.03 -0.64 20.53
C ASP A 162 -0.46 0.81 20.85
N LEU A 163 -1.17 1.48 19.93
CA LEU A 163 -1.68 2.83 20.16
C LEU A 163 -2.70 2.85 21.29
N PRO A 164 -2.66 3.86 22.18
CA PRO A 164 -3.70 4.04 23.17
C PRO A 164 -5.05 4.32 22.47
N PRO A 165 -6.18 3.96 23.09
CA PRO A 165 -7.49 4.27 22.52
C PRO A 165 -7.66 5.76 22.23
N ALA A 166 -8.33 6.06 21.11
CA ALA A 166 -8.61 7.42 20.68
C ALA A 166 -9.47 8.17 21.70
N ASP A 167 -9.14 9.44 21.94
CA ASP A 167 -10.01 10.36 22.68
C ASP A 167 -11.28 10.71 21.88
N THR A 168 -12.23 11.38 22.53
CA THR A 168 -13.52 11.74 21.93
C THR A 168 -13.35 12.66 20.70
N ALA A 169 -12.41 13.60 20.74
CA ALA A 169 -12.20 14.54 19.65
C ALA A 169 -11.65 13.83 18.40
N MET A 170 -10.71 12.91 18.59
CA MET A 170 -10.16 12.08 17.53
C MET A 170 -11.22 11.16 16.92
N LYS A 171 -12.07 10.54 17.76
CA LYS A 171 -13.19 9.71 17.29
C LYS A 171 -14.15 10.49 16.40
N GLU A 172 -14.53 11.71 16.78
CA GLU A 172 -15.41 12.55 15.94
C GLU A 172 -14.74 12.97 14.63
N ARG A 173 -13.43 13.28 14.65
CA ARG A 173 -12.68 13.59 13.42
C ARG A 173 -12.60 12.41 12.44
N LEU A 174 -12.48 11.19 12.96
CA LEU A 174 -12.35 9.98 12.15
C LEU A 174 -13.71 9.41 11.70
N LYS A 175 -14.83 9.89 12.26
CA LYS A 175 -16.17 9.36 12.03
C LYS A 175 -16.59 9.29 10.55
N PRO A 176 -16.34 10.30 9.69
CA PRO A 176 -16.69 10.20 8.27
C PRO A 176 -15.91 9.09 7.55
N LEU A 177 -14.61 8.97 7.86
CA LEU A 177 -13.75 7.94 7.29
C LEU A 177 -14.13 6.54 7.79
N ALA A 178 -14.48 6.42 9.08
CA ALA A 178 -14.99 5.21 9.67
C ALA A 178 -16.26 4.70 8.96
N GLN A 179 -17.22 5.59 8.69
CA GLN A 179 -18.44 5.21 7.97
C GLN A 179 -18.16 4.68 6.57
N LEU A 180 -17.22 5.30 5.84
CA LEU A 180 -16.81 4.85 4.51
C LEU A 180 -16.17 3.46 4.53
N LEU A 181 -15.45 3.11 5.59
CA LEU A 181 -14.68 1.85 5.68
C LEU A 181 -15.49 0.67 6.22
N LEU A 182 -16.75 0.90 6.60
CA LEU A 182 -17.72 -0.14 7.00
C LEU A 182 -18.74 -0.47 5.89
N GLN A 183 -18.84 0.35 4.85
CA GLN A 183 -19.63 0.09 3.63
C GLN A 183 -18.84 -0.82 2.70
#